data_AF-A0A1Q9EZZ9-F1
#
_entry.id   AF-A0A1Q9EZZ9-F1
#
_cell.length_a   1.000
_cell.length_b   1.000
_cell.length_c   1.000
_cell.angle_alpha   90.00
_cell.angle_beta   90.00
_cell.angle_gamma   90.00
#
_symmetry.space_group_name_H-M   'P 1'
#
loop_
_entity.id
_entity.type
_entity.pdbx_description
1 polymer ?
#
loop_
_entity_poly.entity_id
_entity_poly.type
_entity_poly.pdbx_seq_one_letter_code
_entity_poly.pdbx_strand_id
1 'polypeptide(L)'
;MGSAAAFMLEHADGIPKTPLIWVHALMCLVLLFYLSAPRSAFNLDSHQSKILRKLQQFGVHPDTLHYSKFEKPNSVYCIFQVDFEISRFRTGYSQPSSLLYVGSTAIGIARRHLNRMAVYRRLQRTEFVDAELSLRYWSSNHNLFQFVVVPLQAYDSYQAAWISEHELIAQWQAPLNFPRATSLVKKTALGFRFSAKRRVSLYGTFGLRLWRKLRKRLHRRNRKFFIKDSREFAWGLLFKLGSRTRAAFETSKLLRSNKTADEEVYALIKLSRNVENLHRGRIQGLLKGLVKFRKTMHWPRTSRSLGVLPLSCESFMSNCEQWLKKLILQYKYLLPSFHVPKNSLREAPHQSIKKFLHNFQVWEETMWNSDFNLESVPCPCAKYRNQLPESCFSSGHVAAGLEHFQSLLPGCNSILSASAASTFFPGRNHWLAKSRALFDQWLKRHRLPTTLHPMFEDFCKEQWQRHVDALEHSSRLSWAMLQTVKSTLQKDLVLYNEVFLEFLQECEVATRSVVNAPAMASYPHSLVFISK
;
A
#
# COMPACT_ATOMS: atom_id res chain seq x y z
N MET A 1 -4.97 -22.67 33.89
CA MET A 1 -4.67 -21.60 34.86
C MET A 1 -4.27 -20.27 34.21
N GLY A 2 -3.42 -20.21 33.18
CA GLY A 2 -3.11 -18.94 32.47
C GLY A 2 -4.36 -18.25 31.87
N SER A 3 -5.34 -19.04 31.42
CA SER A 3 -6.67 -18.59 31.01
C SER A 3 -7.48 -17.93 32.12
N ALA A 4 -7.31 -18.35 33.39
CA ALA A 4 -8.04 -17.77 34.52
C ALA A 4 -7.49 -16.39 34.90
N ALA A 5 -6.17 -16.20 34.86
CA ALA A 5 -5.56 -14.88 35.07
C ALA A 5 -5.92 -13.91 33.93
N ALA A 6 -5.92 -14.38 32.68
CA ALA A 6 -6.40 -13.60 31.53
C ALA A 6 -7.89 -13.21 31.67
N PHE A 7 -8.74 -14.16 32.06
CA PHE A 7 -10.16 -13.92 32.32
C PHE A 7 -10.38 -12.90 33.45
N MET A 8 -9.65 -13.02 34.56
CA MET A 8 -9.70 -12.06 35.67
C MET A 8 -9.21 -10.67 35.25
N LEU A 9 -8.19 -10.57 34.39
CA LEU A 9 -7.73 -9.29 33.85
C LEU A 9 -8.82 -8.62 33.00
N GLU A 10 -9.56 -9.41 32.22
CA GLU A 10 -10.62 -8.92 31.35
C GLU A 10 -11.89 -8.53 32.13
N HIS A 11 -12.40 -9.40 33.00
CA HIS A 11 -13.78 -9.33 33.54
C HIS A 11 -13.88 -9.00 35.03
N ALA A 12 -12.84 -9.20 35.85
CA ALA A 12 -12.99 -9.05 37.30
C ALA A 12 -12.90 -7.59 37.74
N ASP A 13 -13.99 -7.00 38.20
CA ASP A 13 -13.98 -5.68 38.83
C ASP A 13 -13.58 -5.79 40.31
N GLY A 14 -12.91 -4.76 40.86
CA GLY A 14 -12.47 -4.72 42.27
C GLY A 14 -11.16 -5.44 42.61
N ILE A 15 -10.60 -6.27 41.72
CA ILE A 15 -9.30 -6.93 41.96
C ILE A 15 -8.12 -6.04 41.50
N PRO A 16 -7.06 -5.88 42.32
CA PRO A 16 -5.83 -5.22 41.88
C PRO A 16 -5.26 -5.84 40.60
N LYS A 17 -5.34 -5.09 39.49
CA LYS A 17 -4.94 -5.59 38.17
C LYS A 17 -3.42 -5.71 38.01
N THR A 18 -2.64 -4.93 38.76
CA THR A 18 -1.18 -4.95 38.63
C THR A 18 -0.56 -6.28 39.08
N PRO A 19 -0.89 -6.84 40.27
CA PRO A 19 -0.49 -8.20 40.63
C PRO A 19 -0.94 -9.26 39.64
N LEU A 20 -2.17 -9.16 39.11
CA LEU A 20 -2.70 -10.10 38.12
C LEU A 20 -1.88 -10.10 36.80
N ILE A 21 -1.39 -8.94 36.36
CA ILE A 21 -0.51 -8.85 35.19
C ILE A 21 0.79 -9.65 35.42
N TRP A 22 1.39 -9.53 36.61
CA TRP A 22 2.59 -10.28 36.97
C TRP A 22 2.30 -11.78 37.07
N VAL A 23 1.23 -12.18 37.76
CA VAL A 23 0.83 -13.60 37.88
C VAL A 23 0.61 -14.22 36.51
N HIS A 24 -0.14 -13.54 35.63
CA HIS A 24 -0.34 -13.99 34.25
C HIS A 24 1.00 -14.18 33.51
N ALA A 25 1.93 -13.23 33.66
CA ALA A 25 3.24 -13.33 33.05
C ALA A 25 4.09 -14.47 33.59
N LEU A 26 4.14 -14.65 34.91
CA LEU A 26 4.88 -15.72 35.56
C LEU A 26 4.37 -17.09 35.12
N MET A 27 3.05 -17.29 35.13
CA MET A 27 2.46 -18.55 34.71
C MET A 27 2.78 -18.86 33.24
N CYS A 28 2.61 -17.88 32.35
CA CYS A 28 2.95 -18.06 30.94
C CYS A 28 4.44 -18.37 30.72
N LEU A 29 5.34 -17.77 31.49
CA LEU A 29 6.78 -18.10 31.44
C LEU A 29 7.06 -19.49 31.99
N VAL A 30 6.45 -19.90 33.10
CA VAL A 30 6.61 -21.27 33.66
C VAL A 30 6.20 -22.30 32.61
N LEU A 31 5.05 -22.11 31.97
CA LEU A 31 4.57 -23.01 30.92
C LEU A 31 5.51 -22.99 29.70
N LEU A 32 6.03 -21.82 29.31
CA LEU A 32 6.97 -21.69 28.18
C LEU A 32 8.35 -22.30 28.45
N PHE A 33 8.87 -22.23 29.68
CA PHE A 33 10.20 -22.73 30.03
C PHE A 33 10.17 -24.22 30.43
N TYR A 34 9.18 -24.65 31.21
CA TYR A 34 9.17 -25.98 31.82
C TYR A 34 8.24 -26.98 31.14
N LEU A 35 7.19 -26.53 30.42
CA LEU A 35 6.33 -27.44 29.66
C LEU A 35 6.65 -27.49 28.17
N SER A 36 7.43 -26.53 27.66
CA SER A 36 7.90 -26.53 26.27
C SER A 36 9.33 -27.08 26.08
N ALA A 37 9.98 -27.55 27.16
CA ALA A 37 11.26 -28.27 27.12
C ALA A 37 11.19 -29.46 28.11
N PRO A 38 11.63 -30.71 27.81
CA PRO A 38 12.29 -31.25 26.62
C PRO A 38 11.58 -32.51 26.06
N ARG A 39 11.12 -32.48 24.80
CA ARG A 39 10.93 -33.71 24.01
C ARG A 39 11.60 -33.52 22.67
N SER A 40 12.49 -34.44 22.36
CA SER A 40 13.44 -34.59 21.24
C SER A 40 12.88 -34.45 19.81
N ALA A 41 11.78 -33.74 19.59
CA ALA A 41 11.13 -33.59 18.29
C ALA A 41 10.56 -32.19 18.01
N PHE A 42 10.78 -31.18 18.87
CA PHE A 42 10.37 -29.82 18.53
C PHE A 42 11.37 -29.17 17.57
N ASN A 43 10.89 -28.99 16.34
CA ASN A 43 11.53 -28.24 15.26
C ASN A 43 12.22 -26.98 15.81
N LEU A 44 13.55 -26.89 15.76
CA LEU A 44 14.38 -25.75 16.25
C LEU A 44 13.93 -24.39 15.71
N ASP A 45 13.09 -24.41 14.67
CA ASP A 45 12.49 -23.26 14.02
C ASP A 45 11.11 -22.84 14.56
N SER A 46 10.60 -23.47 15.63
CA SER A 46 9.32 -23.13 16.23
C SER A 46 9.25 -21.67 16.70
N HIS A 47 8.03 -21.13 16.73
CA HIS A 47 7.77 -19.78 17.20
C HIS A 47 8.20 -19.57 18.66
N GLN A 48 7.83 -20.49 19.54
CA GLN A 48 8.12 -20.43 20.98
C GLN A 48 9.62 -20.47 21.26
N SER A 49 10.38 -21.33 20.56
CA SER A 49 11.85 -21.40 20.70
C SER A 49 12.55 -20.10 20.26
N LYS A 50 11.94 -19.31 19.36
CA LYS A 50 12.46 -17.99 18.96
C LYS A 50 12.18 -16.92 20.01
N ILE A 51 11.03 -16.97 20.67
CA ILE A 51 10.72 -16.09 21.81
C ILE A 51 11.61 -16.43 23.00
N LEU A 52 11.74 -17.71 23.33
CA LEU A 52 12.55 -18.17 24.46
C LEU A 52 13.99 -17.66 24.36
N ARG A 53 14.63 -17.82 23.20
CA ARG A 53 15.98 -17.27 22.95
C ARG A 53 16.06 -15.76 23.12
N LYS A 54 15.02 -15.02 22.71
CA LYS A 54 14.94 -13.57 22.90
C LYS A 54 14.82 -13.19 24.37
N LEU A 55 14.06 -13.94 25.18
CA LEU A 55 13.90 -13.71 26.61
C LEU A 55 15.19 -14.04 27.37
N GLN A 56 15.84 -15.15 27.02
CA GLN A 56 17.11 -15.58 27.62
C GLN A 56 18.24 -14.57 27.38
N GLN A 57 18.26 -13.89 26.23
CA GLN A 57 19.21 -12.78 25.97
C GLN A 57 19.14 -11.66 27.01
N PHE A 58 18.02 -11.52 27.71
CA PHE A 58 17.79 -10.51 28.75
C PHE A 58 17.79 -11.11 30.17
N GLY A 59 18.19 -12.37 30.33
CA GLY A 59 18.16 -13.05 31.64
C GLY A 59 16.75 -13.21 32.22
N VAL A 60 15.72 -13.19 31.36
CA VAL A 60 14.32 -13.36 31.79
C VAL A 60 14.04 -14.85 31.95
N HIS A 61 13.75 -15.25 33.19
CA HIS A 61 13.40 -16.60 33.61
C HIS A 61 12.23 -16.52 34.60
N PRO A 62 11.40 -17.58 34.76
CA PRO A 62 10.41 -17.63 35.83
C PRO A 62 10.97 -17.22 37.20
N ASP A 63 12.13 -17.77 37.58
CA ASP A 63 12.78 -17.50 38.87
C ASP A 63 13.27 -16.06 39.02
N THR A 64 13.53 -15.36 37.90
CA THR A 64 14.01 -13.97 37.92
C THR A 64 12.87 -12.97 37.70
N LEU A 65 11.64 -13.42 37.45
CA LEU A 65 10.49 -12.56 37.17
C LEU A 65 9.81 -12.10 38.47
N HIS A 66 10.41 -11.14 39.16
CA HIS A 66 9.81 -10.53 40.35
C HIS A 66 8.78 -9.45 40.00
N TYR A 67 7.75 -9.32 40.82
CA TYR A 67 6.70 -8.29 40.70
C TYR A 67 7.28 -6.86 40.59
N SER A 68 8.32 -6.55 41.37
CA SER A 68 8.99 -5.23 41.36
C SER A 68 9.49 -4.82 39.97
N LYS A 69 9.83 -5.77 39.08
CA LYS A 69 10.23 -5.47 37.70
C LYS A 69 9.10 -4.84 36.87
N PHE A 70 7.84 -5.08 37.21
CA PHE A 70 6.69 -4.50 36.51
C PHE A 70 6.41 -3.05 36.91
N GLU A 71 6.90 -2.64 38.09
CA GLU A 71 6.72 -1.29 38.63
C GLU A 71 7.89 -0.37 38.26
N LYS A 72 9.06 -0.92 37.91
CA LYS A 72 10.24 -0.12 37.56
C LYS A 72 9.95 0.86 36.41
N PRO A 73 10.20 2.17 36.60
CA PRO A 73 10.11 3.15 35.51
C PRO A 73 11.19 2.91 34.45
N ASN A 74 11.15 3.68 33.37
CA ASN A 74 12.18 3.68 32.33
C ASN A 74 12.55 2.27 31.82
N SER A 75 11.54 1.47 31.53
CA SER A 75 11.71 0.05 31.24
C SER A 75 11.25 -0.30 29.84
N VAL A 76 11.89 -1.32 29.27
CA VAL A 76 11.52 -1.96 28.01
C VAL A 76 10.88 -3.30 28.30
N TYR A 77 9.82 -3.61 27.57
CA TYR A 77 9.04 -4.82 27.71
C TYR A 77 8.65 -5.36 26.35
N CYS A 78 8.24 -6.63 26.29
CA CYS A 78 7.62 -7.21 25.12
C CYS A 78 6.21 -7.74 25.45
N ILE A 79 5.40 -7.86 24.41
CA ILE A 79 4.09 -8.50 24.47
C ILE A 79 4.03 -9.55 23.36
N PHE A 80 3.72 -10.79 23.70
CA PHE A 80 3.66 -11.89 22.75
C PHE A 80 2.57 -12.88 23.11
N GLN A 81 2.15 -13.69 22.13
CA GLN A 81 1.19 -14.76 22.35
C GLN A 81 1.92 -16.06 22.72
N VAL A 82 1.38 -16.77 23.70
CA VAL A 82 1.83 -18.13 24.02
C VAL A 82 0.79 -19.12 23.50
N ASP A 83 1.17 -19.88 22.48
CA ASP A 83 0.33 -20.94 21.91
C ASP A 83 0.39 -22.18 22.80
N PHE A 84 -0.55 -22.33 23.73
CA PHE A 84 -0.76 -23.61 24.39
C PHE A 84 -1.68 -24.44 23.49
N GLU A 85 -1.14 -25.42 22.77
CA GLU A 85 -1.97 -26.35 22.00
C GLU A 85 -2.90 -27.13 22.92
N ILE A 86 -4.15 -26.68 23.04
CA ILE A 86 -5.30 -27.53 23.39
C ILE A 86 -6.34 -27.39 22.28
N SER A 87 -5.95 -27.73 21.05
CA SER A 87 -6.90 -28.13 19.99
C SER A 87 -6.11 -28.56 18.76
N ARG A 88 -6.15 -29.86 18.46
CA ARG A 88 -5.72 -30.47 17.19
C ARG A 88 -6.58 -30.05 15.98
N PHE A 89 -7.37 -28.99 16.09
CA PHE A 89 -8.17 -28.45 14.98
C PHE A 89 -7.58 -27.12 14.49
N ARG A 90 -6.37 -27.16 13.95
CA ARG A 90 -5.91 -26.09 13.05
C ARG A 90 -6.42 -26.42 11.65
N THR A 91 -7.54 -25.81 11.27
CA THR A 91 -7.92 -25.65 9.86
C THR A 91 -6.78 -24.93 9.13
N GLY A 92 -5.94 -25.68 8.39
CA GLY A 92 -5.14 -25.28 7.21
C GLY A 92 -4.30 -24.00 7.16
N TYR A 93 -4.31 -23.10 8.15
CA TYR A 93 -3.78 -21.74 8.03
C TYR A 93 -2.70 -21.45 9.07
N SER A 94 -1.47 -21.31 8.58
CA SER A 94 -0.31 -20.89 9.38
C SER A 94 -0.39 -19.39 9.69
N GLN A 95 -0.68 -19.04 10.95
CA GLN A 95 -0.52 -17.67 11.44
C GLN A 95 0.96 -17.23 11.30
N PRO A 96 1.24 -15.94 11.00
CA PRO A 96 2.60 -15.45 10.88
C PRO A 96 3.39 -15.77 12.16
N SER A 97 4.45 -16.56 12.01
CA SER A 97 5.37 -16.93 13.08
C SER A 97 5.78 -15.70 13.90
N SER A 98 5.43 -15.65 15.19
CA SER A 98 5.59 -14.56 16.18
C SER A 98 4.82 -13.26 15.99
N LEU A 99 3.58 -13.20 16.46
CA LEU A 99 2.97 -11.93 16.85
C LEU A 99 3.69 -11.42 18.11
N LEU A 100 4.59 -10.47 17.90
CA LEU A 100 5.44 -9.86 18.93
C LEU A 100 5.35 -8.34 18.84
N TYR A 101 5.17 -7.71 19.99
CA TYR A 101 5.26 -6.27 20.23
C TYR A 101 6.41 -6.00 21.21
N VAL A 102 7.10 -4.89 21.02
CA VAL A 102 8.12 -4.35 21.94
C VAL A 102 7.70 -2.93 22.30
N GLY A 103 7.79 -2.54 23.56
CA GLY A 103 7.45 -1.19 23.99
C GLY A 103 8.38 -0.69 25.09
N SER A 104 8.46 0.63 25.26
CA SER A 104 9.07 1.26 26.42
C SER A 104 8.05 2.04 27.25
N THR A 105 8.41 2.35 28.50
CA THR A 105 7.58 3.14 29.42
C THR A 105 8.43 3.96 30.37
N ALA A 106 7.97 5.18 30.69
CA ALA A 106 8.56 6.03 31.72
C ALA A 106 7.97 5.77 33.13
N ILE A 107 6.80 5.12 33.22
CA ILE A 107 5.95 5.10 34.42
C ILE A 107 5.79 3.72 35.07
N GLY A 108 6.47 2.70 34.55
CA GLY A 108 6.25 1.30 34.91
C GLY A 108 5.46 0.53 33.85
N ILE A 109 5.73 -0.77 33.75
CA ILE A 109 5.18 -1.66 32.72
C ILE A 109 3.73 -1.99 33.02
N ALA A 110 3.41 -2.31 34.27
CA ALA A 110 2.03 -2.61 34.64
C ALA A 110 1.10 -1.42 34.39
N ARG A 111 1.47 -0.23 34.87
CA ARG A 111 0.69 1.00 34.64
C ARG A 111 0.56 1.32 33.16
N ARG A 112 1.62 1.14 32.37
CA ARG A 112 1.56 1.28 30.92
C ARG A 112 0.60 0.29 30.27
N HIS A 113 0.62 -0.97 30.70
CA HIS A 113 -0.27 -2.02 30.19
C HIS A 113 -1.74 -1.76 30.56
N LEU A 114 -2.02 -1.27 31.77
CA LEU A 114 -3.37 -0.85 32.17
C LEU A 114 -3.89 0.31 31.32
N ASN A 115 -3.06 1.32 31.05
CA ASN A 115 -3.43 2.41 30.15
C ASN A 115 -3.74 1.88 28.73
N ARG A 116 -2.99 0.89 28.25
CA ARG A 116 -3.25 0.21 26.98
C ARG A 116 -4.58 -0.55 27.00
N MET A 117 -4.88 -1.28 28.08
CA MET A 117 -6.15 -1.98 28.28
C MET A 117 -7.35 -1.02 28.29
N ALA A 118 -7.21 0.14 28.94
CA ALA A 118 -8.25 1.16 28.93
C ALA A 118 -8.54 1.66 27.51
N VAL A 119 -7.50 1.97 26.72
CA VAL A 119 -7.65 2.36 25.31
C VAL A 119 -8.26 1.22 24.48
N TYR A 120 -7.83 -0.02 24.71
CA TYR A 120 -8.42 -1.19 24.04
C TYR A 120 -9.92 -1.31 24.30
N ARG A 121 -10.38 -1.18 25.55
CA ARG A 121 -11.82 -1.25 25.89
C ARG A 121 -12.62 -0.14 25.22
N ARG A 122 -12.06 1.06 25.11
CA ARG A 122 -12.69 2.17 24.37
C ARG A 122 -12.82 1.86 22.87
N LEU A 123 -11.79 1.26 22.28
CA LEU A 123 -11.85 0.80 20.88
C LEU A 123 -12.89 -0.31 20.68
N GLN A 124 -13.05 -1.23 21.64
CA GLN A 124 -14.11 -2.26 21.62
C GLN A 124 -15.51 -1.65 21.64
N ARG A 125 -15.68 -0.50 22.32
CA ARG A 125 -16.92 0.29 22.32
C ARG A 125 -17.09 1.18 21.09
N THR A 126 -16.26 1.01 20.06
CA THR A 126 -16.26 1.81 18.82
C THR A 126 -16.03 3.31 19.01
N GLU A 127 -15.43 3.72 20.14
CA GLU A 127 -15.10 5.12 20.38
C GLU A 127 -13.97 5.60 19.45
N PHE A 128 -14.04 6.86 19.03
CA PHE A 128 -12.97 7.52 18.28
C PHE A 128 -11.80 7.87 19.19
N VAL A 129 -10.84 6.95 19.29
CA VAL A 129 -9.61 7.13 20.10
C VAL A 129 -8.37 7.11 19.22
N ASP A 130 -7.44 8.03 19.48
CA ASP A 130 -6.09 7.93 18.92
C ASP A 130 -5.33 6.81 19.64
N ALA A 131 -4.97 5.78 18.89
CA ALA A 131 -4.47 4.53 19.43
C ALA A 131 -3.38 3.95 18.53
N GLU A 132 -2.39 3.32 19.17
CA GLU A 132 -1.31 2.60 18.51
C GLU A 132 -1.83 1.52 17.56
N LEU A 133 -1.06 1.21 16.52
CA LEU A 133 -1.46 0.21 15.53
C LEU A 133 -1.62 -1.20 16.13
N SER A 134 -0.84 -1.54 17.15
CA SER A 134 -0.95 -2.82 17.88
C SER A 134 -2.29 -2.94 18.61
N LEU A 135 -2.77 -1.86 19.24
CA LEU A 135 -4.08 -1.82 19.92
C LEU A 135 -5.22 -1.99 18.93
N ARG A 136 -5.14 -1.33 17.75
CA ARG A 136 -6.11 -1.53 16.67
C ARG A 136 -6.12 -2.97 16.17
N TYR A 137 -4.93 -3.57 16.00
CA TYR A 137 -4.83 -4.99 15.64
C TYR A 137 -5.52 -5.88 16.67
N TRP A 138 -5.18 -5.76 17.96
CA TRP A 138 -5.80 -6.61 18.98
C TRP A 138 -7.30 -6.35 19.10
N SER A 139 -7.75 -5.10 18.95
CA SER A 139 -9.17 -4.75 18.99
C SER A 139 -9.96 -5.41 17.86
N SER A 140 -9.45 -5.37 16.62
CA SER A 140 -10.11 -6.01 15.47
C SER A 140 -10.10 -7.55 15.54
N ASN A 141 -9.24 -8.16 16.36
CA ASN A 141 -9.14 -9.62 16.51
C ASN A 141 -9.68 -10.13 17.86
N HIS A 142 -10.17 -9.24 18.74
CA HIS A 142 -10.68 -9.56 20.08
C HIS A 142 -9.73 -10.46 20.90
N ASN A 143 -8.42 -10.23 20.82
CA ASN A 143 -7.43 -11.18 21.34
C ASN A 143 -6.33 -10.56 22.22
N LEU A 144 -6.48 -9.32 22.71
CA LEU A 144 -5.47 -8.69 23.58
C LEU A 144 -5.08 -9.58 24.77
N PHE A 145 -6.06 -10.19 25.43
CA PHE A 145 -5.87 -10.99 26.63
C PHE A 145 -5.22 -12.37 26.38
N GLN A 146 -5.08 -12.77 25.11
CA GLN A 146 -4.30 -13.95 24.71
C GLN A 146 -2.79 -13.65 24.68
N PHE A 147 -2.40 -12.38 24.83
CA PHE A 147 -1.01 -11.96 24.87
C PHE A 147 -0.55 -11.73 26.29
N VAL A 148 0.70 -12.11 26.54
CA VAL A 148 1.40 -11.90 27.80
C VAL A 148 2.36 -10.72 27.68
N VAL A 149 2.41 -9.88 28.72
CA VAL A 149 3.38 -8.78 28.85
C VAL A 149 4.53 -9.19 29.75
N VAL A 150 5.78 -8.99 29.29
CA VAL A 150 6.99 -9.43 30.02
C VAL A 150 8.04 -8.30 30.06
N PRO A 151 8.55 -7.91 31.24
CA PRO A 151 9.66 -6.98 31.38
C PRO A 151 10.95 -7.57 30.80
N LEU A 152 11.71 -6.75 30.07
CA LEU A 152 13.02 -7.14 29.53
C LEU A 152 14.15 -6.49 30.33
N GLN A 153 14.17 -5.16 30.40
CA GLN A 153 15.26 -4.42 31.03
C GLN A 153 14.79 -3.04 31.51
N ALA A 154 15.33 -2.59 32.65
CA ALA A 154 15.17 -1.23 33.15
C ALA A 154 16.42 -0.39 32.84
N TYR A 155 16.23 0.92 32.69
CA TYR A 155 17.30 1.88 32.37
C TYR A 155 17.23 3.10 33.29
N ASP A 156 18.34 3.82 33.40
CA ASP A 156 18.42 5.02 34.25
C ASP A 156 17.56 6.18 33.72
N SER A 157 17.25 6.19 32.43
CA SER A 157 16.43 7.23 31.79
C SER A 157 15.44 6.68 30.79
N TYR A 158 14.30 7.37 30.64
CA TYR A 158 13.32 7.01 29.61
C TYR A 158 13.91 7.11 28.18
N GLN A 159 14.84 8.04 27.96
CA GLN A 159 15.52 8.14 26.67
C GLN A 159 16.27 6.84 26.34
N ALA A 160 17.00 6.26 27.29
CA ALA A 160 17.71 5.00 27.08
C ALA A 160 16.75 3.84 26.80
N ALA A 161 15.64 3.76 27.55
CA ALA A 161 14.59 2.78 27.30
C ALA A 161 13.97 2.92 25.90
N TRP A 162 13.68 4.15 25.46
CA TRP A 162 13.11 4.44 24.14
C TRP A 162 14.07 4.09 23.00
N ILE A 163 15.37 4.36 23.17
CA ILE A 163 16.42 3.95 22.22
C ILE A 163 16.45 2.41 22.12
N SER A 164 16.51 1.72 23.26
CA SER A 164 16.53 0.26 23.31
C SER A 164 15.29 -0.38 22.67
N GLU A 165 14.09 0.17 22.90
CA GLU A 165 12.87 -0.25 22.22
C GLU A 165 13.04 -0.23 20.69
N HIS A 166 13.54 0.88 20.12
CA HIS A 166 13.68 1.02 18.68
C HIS A 166 14.78 0.11 18.10
N GLU A 167 15.85 -0.12 18.87
CA GLU A 167 16.90 -1.09 18.54
C GLU A 167 16.33 -2.51 18.48
N LEU A 168 15.51 -2.90 19.45
CA LEU A 168 14.88 -4.21 19.54
C LEU A 168 13.81 -4.41 18.47
N ILE A 169 12.97 -3.41 18.19
CA ILE A 169 12.03 -3.48 17.06
C ILE A 169 12.79 -3.74 15.75
N ALA A 170 13.94 -3.07 15.55
CA ALA A 170 14.79 -3.27 14.39
C ALA A 170 15.52 -4.62 14.43
N GLN A 171 15.97 -5.14 15.57
CA GLN A 171 16.68 -6.42 15.65
C GLN A 171 15.71 -7.60 15.52
N TRP A 172 14.64 -7.58 16.32
CA TRP A 172 13.67 -8.66 16.45
C TRP A 172 12.60 -8.65 15.39
N GLN A 173 12.53 -7.59 14.58
CA GLN A 173 11.59 -7.51 13.47
C GLN A 173 10.13 -7.61 13.97
N ALA A 174 9.83 -7.00 15.11
CA ALA A 174 8.56 -7.13 15.84
C ALA A 174 7.34 -6.79 14.94
N PRO A 175 6.46 -7.76 14.61
CA PRO A 175 5.38 -7.55 13.64
C PRO A 175 4.29 -6.57 14.10
N LEU A 176 4.04 -6.48 15.40
CA LEU A 176 3.01 -5.61 15.96
C LEU A 176 3.50 -4.17 16.20
N ASN A 177 4.77 -3.87 15.94
CA ASN A 177 5.29 -2.50 15.96
C ASN A 177 5.24 -1.84 14.58
N PHE A 178 5.22 -0.50 14.57
CA PHE A 178 5.35 0.27 13.34
C PHE A 178 6.73 0.02 12.67
N PRO A 179 6.82 -0.03 11.32
CA PRO A 179 5.77 0.05 10.29
C PRO A 179 5.09 -1.28 10.02
N ARG A 180 5.60 -2.39 10.57
CA ARG A 180 5.17 -3.74 10.20
C ARG A 180 3.68 -3.95 10.46
N ALA A 181 3.20 -3.42 11.59
CA ALA A 181 1.81 -3.43 11.98
C ALA A 181 0.88 -2.78 10.93
N THR A 182 1.37 -1.80 10.16
CA THR A 182 0.55 -1.13 9.12
C THR A 182 0.01 -2.11 8.09
N SER A 183 0.81 -3.11 7.71
CA SER A 183 0.35 -4.10 6.73
C SER A 183 -0.61 -5.11 7.35
N LEU A 184 -0.48 -5.38 8.66
CA LEU A 184 -1.39 -6.26 9.41
C LEU A 184 -2.77 -5.60 9.57
N VAL A 185 -2.80 -4.34 10.02
CA VAL A 185 -4.05 -3.59 10.25
C VAL A 185 -4.79 -3.30 8.94
N LYS A 186 -4.08 -2.92 7.87
CA LYS A 186 -4.74 -2.66 6.56
C LYS A 186 -5.39 -3.91 5.97
N LYS A 187 -4.79 -5.08 6.15
CA LYS A 187 -5.30 -6.34 5.59
C LYS A 187 -6.47 -6.89 6.40
N THR A 188 -6.40 -6.78 7.72
CA THR A 188 -7.52 -7.13 8.62
C THR A 188 -8.73 -6.24 8.37
N ALA A 189 -8.52 -4.93 8.18
CA ALA A 189 -9.61 -4.00 7.81
C ALA A 189 -10.25 -4.32 6.45
N LEU A 190 -9.55 -5.01 5.55
CA LEU A 190 -10.04 -5.44 4.23
C LEU A 190 -10.56 -6.89 4.22
N GLY A 191 -10.72 -7.52 5.38
CA GLY A 191 -11.23 -8.89 5.51
C GLY A 191 -10.24 -10.01 5.14
N PHE A 192 -8.99 -9.70 4.80
CA PHE A 192 -8.01 -10.72 4.41
C PHE A 192 -7.44 -11.47 5.63
N ARG A 193 -7.56 -12.80 5.63
CA ARG A 193 -6.89 -13.71 6.58
C ARG A 193 -5.48 -14.06 6.09
N PHE A 194 -4.52 -14.18 7.02
CA PHE A 194 -3.11 -14.34 6.69
C PHE A 194 -2.79 -15.72 6.09
N SER A 195 -2.09 -15.74 4.95
CA SER A 195 -1.29 -16.88 4.50
C SER A 195 0.19 -16.54 4.69
N ALA A 196 0.94 -17.42 5.36
CA ALA A 196 2.35 -17.22 5.69
C ALA A 196 3.27 -17.32 4.45
N LYS A 197 3.13 -16.41 3.49
CA LYS A 197 4.23 -16.17 2.54
C LYS A 197 5.30 -15.32 3.25
N ARG A 198 6.44 -15.94 3.55
CA ARG A 198 7.68 -15.28 4.01
C ARG A 198 7.97 -14.08 3.11
N ARG A 199 7.64 -12.88 3.55
CA ARG A 199 8.25 -11.67 2.99
C ARG A 199 9.46 -11.34 3.84
N VAL A 200 10.63 -11.41 3.21
CA VAL A 200 11.89 -10.88 3.74
C VAL A 200 11.72 -9.37 3.89
N SER A 201 11.28 -8.95 5.08
CA SER A 201 11.16 -7.54 5.38
C SER A 201 12.54 -6.97 5.69
N LEU A 202 12.89 -5.93 4.95
CA LEU A 202 14.16 -5.21 4.94
C LEU A 202 14.50 -4.49 6.26
N TYR A 203 13.70 -4.65 7.31
CA TYR A 203 13.76 -3.77 8.48
C TYR A 203 15.03 -3.98 9.33
N GLY A 204 15.50 -5.22 9.49
CA GLY A 204 16.69 -5.55 10.30
C GLY A 204 17.99 -5.24 9.59
N THR A 205 17.96 -5.25 8.26
CA THR A 205 19.10 -4.85 7.43
C THR A 205 19.13 -3.35 7.15
N PHE A 206 18.03 -2.60 7.35
CA PHE A 206 17.97 -1.20 6.94
C PHE A 206 18.82 -0.28 7.81
N GLY A 207 18.74 -0.41 9.14
CA GLY A 207 19.52 0.44 10.06
C GLY A 207 21.02 0.19 9.92
N LEU A 208 21.46 -1.07 10.02
CA LEU A 208 22.86 -1.45 9.91
C LEU A 208 23.45 -1.13 8.52
N ARG A 209 22.73 -1.43 7.43
CA ARG A 209 23.21 -1.11 6.07
C ARG A 209 23.20 0.40 5.82
N LEU A 210 22.25 1.16 6.38
CA LEU A 210 22.22 2.62 6.25
C LEU A 210 23.47 3.24 6.89
N TRP A 211 23.74 2.92 8.15
CA TRP A 211 24.90 3.47 8.86
C TRP A 211 26.23 3.01 8.26
N ARG A 212 26.32 1.74 7.81
CA ARG A 212 27.49 1.25 7.05
C ARG A 212 27.69 2.03 5.74
N LYS A 213 26.61 2.33 4.99
CA LYS A 213 26.68 3.13 3.76
C LYS A 213 27.05 4.58 4.04
N LEU A 214 26.58 5.16 5.15
CA LEU A 214 26.93 6.50 5.57
C LEU A 214 28.42 6.60 5.88
N ARG A 215 28.97 5.68 6.68
CA ARG A 215 30.41 5.61 6.97
C ARG A 215 31.25 5.55 5.71
N LYS A 216 30.94 4.62 4.80
CA LYS A 216 31.65 4.50 3.52
C LYS A 216 31.61 5.78 2.68
N ARG A 217 30.51 6.55 2.73
CA ARG A 217 30.38 7.81 1.99
C ARG A 217 31.16 8.96 2.63
N LEU A 218 31.07 9.13 3.93
CA LEU A 218 31.77 10.21 4.63
C LEU A 218 33.28 9.99 4.65
N HIS A 219 33.72 8.74 4.80
CA HIS A 219 35.14 8.37 4.68
C HIS A 219 35.70 8.74 3.30
N ARG A 220 34.99 8.39 2.21
CA ARG A 220 35.38 8.77 0.84
C ARG A 220 35.44 10.28 0.59
N ARG A 221 34.81 11.09 1.44
CA ARG A 221 34.79 12.56 1.34
C ARG A 221 35.72 13.24 2.35
N ASN A 222 36.54 12.47 3.06
CA ASN A 222 37.43 12.95 4.12
C ASN A 222 36.72 13.87 5.15
N ARG A 223 35.44 13.60 5.45
CA ARG A 223 34.68 14.38 6.43
C ARG A 223 34.62 13.65 7.76
N LYS A 224 34.89 14.38 8.85
CA LYS A 224 34.75 13.86 10.23
C LYS A 224 33.28 13.52 10.51
N PHE A 225 33.06 12.39 11.17
CA PHE A 225 31.75 11.86 11.52
C PHE A 225 31.22 12.58 12.76
N PHE A 226 30.03 13.16 12.71
CA PHE A 226 29.43 13.83 13.88
C PHE A 226 28.56 12.88 14.70
N ILE A 227 27.73 12.08 14.03
CA ILE A 227 26.90 11.05 14.69
C ILE A 227 27.81 9.91 15.13
N LYS A 228 28.58 10.09 16.22
CA LYS A 228 29.56 9.13 16.76
C LYS A 228 29.05 7.70 16.66
N ASP A 229 29.57 6.97 15.66
CA ASP A 229 29.44 5.56 15.25
C ASP A 229 28.32 4.61 15.74
N SER A 230 27.27 5.06 16.45
CA SER A 230 26.22 4.21 16.99
C SER A 230 24.84 4.62 16.50
N ARG A 231 24.06 3.59 16.13
CA ARG A 231 22.63 3.72 15.80
C ARG A 231 21.85 4.29 16.99
N GLU A 232 22.28 3.95 18.19
CA GLU A 232 21.78 4.47 19.47
C GLU A 232 21.89 5.99 19.55
N PHE A 233 23.04 6.56 19.16
CA PHE A 233 23.21 8.02 19.17
C PHE A 233 22.23 8.69 18.21
N ALA A 234 22.00 8.12 17.03
CA ALA A 234 21.02 8.64 16.08
C ALA A 234 19.59 8.56 16.61
N TRP A 235 19.20 7.48 17.29
CA TRP A 235 17.92 7.41 17.98
C TRP A 235 17.81 8.42 19.11
N GLY A 236 18.88 8.63 19.89
CA GLY A 236 18.95 9.66 20.91
C GLY A 236 18.78 11.07 20.35
N LEU A 237 19.36 11.36 19.18
CA LEU A 237 19.13 12.63 18.49
C LEU A 237 17.67 12.78 18.06
N LEU A 238 17.03 11.73 17.51
CA LEU A 238 15.61 11.79 17.14
C LEU A 238 14.71 11.98 18.37
N PHE A 239 15.02 11.33 19.49
CA PHE A 239 14.31 11.50 20.76
C PHE A 239 14.42 12.95 21.26
N LYS A 240 15.66 13.48 21.36
CA LYS A 240 15.91 14.86 21.80
C LYS A 240 15.25 15.87 20.87
N LEU A 241 15.34 15.67 19.55
CA LEU A 241 14.68 16.52 18.56
C LEU A 241 13.15 16.51 18.72
N GLY A 242 12.56 15.35 19.01
CA GLY A 242 11.13 15.18 19.24
C GLY A 242 10.63 15.73 20.58
N SER A 243 11.52 15.98 21.55
CA SER A 243 11.18 16.48 22.88
C SER A 243 10.61 17.91 22.86
N ARG A 244 9.95 18.32 23.96
CA ARG A 244 9.46 19.70 24.18
C ARG A 244 10.38 20.53 25.07
N THR A 245 11.65 20.14 25.20
CA THR A 245 12.59 20.77 26.13
C THR A 245 13.69 21.52 25.37
N ARG A 246 14.57 22.20 26.12
CA ARG A 246 15.81 22.79 25.59
C ARG A 246 16.64 21.82 24.73
N ALA A 247 16.56 20.51 25.03
CA ALA A 247 17.25 19.49 24.24
C ALA A 247 16.83 19.49 22.76
N ALA A 248 15.57 19.79 22.45
CA ALA A 248 15.11 19.90 21.06
C ALA A 248 15.74 21.10 20.34
N PHE A 249 15.84 22.25 21.02
CA PHE A 249 16.49 23.44 20.49
C PHE A 249 17.98 23.19 20.22
N GLU A 250 18.72 22.66 21.20
CA GLU A 250 20.16 22.38 21.06
C GLU A 250 20.42 21.33 19.97
N THR A 251 19.60 20.29 19.90
CA THR A 251 19.69 19.27 18.83
C THR A 251 19.41 19.89 17.46
N SER A 252 18.43 20.77 17.36
CA SER A 252 18.13 21.47 16.11
C SER A 252 19.27 22.42 15.70
N LYS A 253 19.83 23.18 16.63
CA LYS A 253 20.99 24.07 16.42
C LYS A 253 22.20 23.28 15.93
N LEU A 254 22.49 22.16 16.58
CA LEU A 254 23.56 21.24 16.23
C LEU A 254 23.40 20.69 14.80
N LEU A 255 22.19 20.19 14.48
CA LEU A 255 21.88 19.68 13.14
C LEU A 255 21.84 20.79 12.07
N ARG A 256 21.74 22.08 12.44
CA ARG A 256 21.84 23.20 11.48
C ARG A 256 23.29 23.64 11.25
N SER A 257 24.18 23.33 12.18
CA SER A 257 25.59 23.71 12.10
C SER A 257 26.36 22.95 11.01
N ASN A 258 27.48 23.53 10.58
CA ASN A 258 28.42 22.90 9.65
C ASN A 258 29.11 21.65 10.23
N LYS A 259 28.94 21.36 11.53
CA LYS A 259 29.45 20.13 12.16
C LYS A 259 28.73 18.87 11.65
N THR A 260 27.46 18.99 11.28
CA THR A 260 26.67 17.84 10.77
C THR A 260 26.67 17.87 9.24
N ALA A 261 27.06 16.78 8.59
CA ALA A 261 27.01 16.64 7.14
C ALA A 261 25.58 16.42 6.61
N ASP A 262 25.32 16.82 5.37
CA ASP A 262 24.01 16.66 4.73
C ASP A 262 23.60 15.18 4.63
N GLU A 263 24.56 14.26 4.43
CA GLU A 263 24.32 12.82 4.47
C GLU A 263 23.78 12.35 5.82
N GLU A 264 24.29 12.89 6.93
CA GLU A 264 23.85 12.52 8.27
C GLU A 264 22.40 12.96 8.49
N VAL A 265 22.06 14.18 8.05
CA VAL A 265 20.67 14.67 8.07
C VAL A 265 19.77 13.78 7.21
N TYR A 266 20.18 13.41 6.00
CA TYR A 266 19.39 12.51 5.16
C TYR A 266 19.22 11.10 5.78
N ALA A 267 20.24 10.60 6.47
CA ALA A 267 20.15 9.35 7.22
C ALA A 267 19.14 9.45 8.37
N LEU A 268 19.13 10.57 9.13
CA LEU A 268 18.14 10.84 10.17
C LEU A 268 16.73 10.98 9.60
N ILE A 269 16.54 11.65 8.46
CA ILE A 269 15.23 11.71 7.77
C ILE A 269 14.77 10.30 7.42
N LYS A 270 15.67 9.45 6.92
CA LYS A 270 15.35 8.07 6.58
C LYS A 270 14.99 7.24 7.81
N LEU A 271 15.73 7.41 8.90
CA LEU A 271 15.49 6.73 10.18
C LEU A 271 14.16 7.19 10.81
N SER A 272 13.83 8.48 10.73
CA SER A 272 12.60 9.04 11.30
C SER A 272 11.32 8.40 10.75
N ARG A 273 11.37 7.83 9.55
CA ARG A 273 10.23 7.10 8.95
C ARG A 273 9.84 5.85 9.73
N ASN A 274 10.69 5.38 10.63
CA ASN A 274 10.52 4.19 11.46
C ASN A 274 9.96 4.50 12.85
N VAL A 275 9.93 5.77 13.27
CA VAL A 275 9.32 6.20 14.54
C VAL A 275 7.80 6.09 14.43
N GLU A 276 7.08 5.68 15.48
CA GLU A 276 5.62 5.63 15.48
C GLU A 276 4.94 6.99 15.15
N ASN A 277 3.73 6.94 14.58
CA ASN A 277 3.08 8.10 13.94
C ASN A 277 2.96 9.33 14.86
N LEU A 278 2.65 9.16 16.15
CA LEU A 278 2.44 10.26 17.10
C LEU A 278 3.69 11.15 17.23
N HIS A 279 4.87 10.56 17.30
CA HIS A 279 6.14 11.30 17.42
C HIS A 279 6.74 11.67 16.06
N ARG A 280 6.46 10.87 15.02
CA ARG A 280 7.01 11.07 13.68
C ARG A 280 6.66 12.42 13.09
N GLY A 281 5.40 12.87 13.21
CA GLY A 281 4.94 14.12 12.61
C GLY A 281 5.78 15.32 13.05
N ARG A 282 5.99 15.44 14.37
CA ARG A 282 6.82 16.50 14.97
C ARG A 282 8.27 16.42 14.51
N ILE A 283 8.88 15.23 14.61
CA ILE A 283 10.28 15.01 14.20
C ILE A 283 10.47 15.37 12.72
N GLN A 284 9.57 14.92 11.85
CA GLN A 284 9.64 15.22 10.41
C GLN A 284 9.39 16.70 10.11
N GLY A 285 8.50 17.37 10.85
CA GLY A 285 8.31 18.82 10.75
C GLY A 285 9.58 19.59 11.04
N LEU A 286 10.27 19.24 12.13
CA LEU A 286 11.55 19.85 12.52
C LEU A 286 12.66 19.56 11.49
N LEU A 287 12.75 18.32 11.00
CA LEU A 287 13.71 17.96 9.95
C LEU A 287 13.41 18.66 8.61
N LYS A 288 12.13 18.91 8.27
CA LYS A 288 11.75 19.73 7.10
C LYS A 288 12.24 21.17 7.26
N GLY A 289 12.03 21.77 8.44
CA GLY A 289 12.54 23.11 8.75
C GLY A 289 14.06 23.18 8.66
N LEU A 290 14.76 22.13 9.11
CA LEU A 290 16.20 22.00 9.01
C LEU A 290 16.70 21.96 7.55
N VAL A 291 16.04 21.17 6.71
CA VAL A 291 16.36 21.08 5.28
C VAL A 291 16.14 22.43 4.60
N LYS A 292 15.05 23.14 4.92
CA LYS A 292 14.76 24.49 4.40
C LYS A 292 15.86 25.48 4.81
N PHE A 293 16.34 25.41 6.05
CA PHE A 293 17.40 26.27 6.57
C PHE A 293 18.73 26.10 5.82
N ARG A 294 19.13 24.86 5.52
CA ARG A 294 20.45 24.57 4.92
C ARG A 294 20.59 25.02 3.46
N LYS A 295 19.50 25.36 2.76
CA LYS A 295 19.42 25.79 1.33
C LYS A 295 20.00 24.80 0.29
N THR A 296 21.11 24.12 0.57
CA THR A 296 21.75 23.08 -0.24
C THR A 296 20.99 21.75 -0.24
N MET A 297 20.12 21.54 0.75
CA MET A 297 19.39 20.30 0.96
C MET A 297 17.96 20.38 0.44
N HIS A 298 17.38 19.23 0.07
CA HIS A 298 16.06 19.13 -0.51
C HIS A 298 15.26 18.03 0.19
N TRP A 299 14.00 18.28 0.52
CA TRP A 299 13.21 17.28 1.24
C TRP A 299 12.95 16.05 0.37
N PRO A 300 13.33 14.83 0.81
CA PRO A 300 13.14 13.63 0.02
C PRO A 300 11.66 13.24 -0.02
N ARG A 301 11.04 13.36 -1.20
CA ARG A 301 9.65 12.95 -1.42
C ARG A 301 9.51 11.43 -1.34
N THR A 302 8.32 10.98 -0.95
CA THR A 302 8.00 9.55 -0.89
C THR A 302 8.16 8.93 -2.27
N SER A 303 8.96 7.86 -2.36
CA SER A 303 9.22 7.16 -3.60
C SER A 303 7.94 6.61 -4.21
N ARG A 304 7.70 6.91 -5.49
CA ARG A 304 6.53 6.47 -6.26
C ARG A 304 7.03 5.75 -7.51
N SER A 305 6.33 4.70 -7.88
CA SER A 305 6.55 3.99 -9.14
C SER A 305 6.24 4.89 -10.33
N LEU A 306 6.99 4.72 -11.42
CA LEU A 306 6.66 5.33 -12.70
C LEU A 306 5.34 4.73 -13.21
N GLY A 307 4.41 5.60 -13.60
CA GLY A 307 3.21 5.18 -14.30
C GLY A 307 3.55 4.89 -15.76
N VAL A 308 3.08 3.78 -16.31
CA VAL A 308 3.30 3.42 -17.72
C VAL A 308 2.00 2.93 -18.35
N LEU A 309 1.83 3.20 -19.64
CA LEU A 309 0.77 2.60 -20.45
C LEU A 309 1.35 1.36 -21.12
N PRO A 310 0.86 0.16 -20.78
CA PRO A 310 1.36 -1.08 -21.39
C PRO A 310 1.21 -1.04 -22.91
N LEU A 311 2.18 -1.64 -23.59
CA LEU A 311 2.15 -1.90 -25.01
C LEU A 311 1.87 -3.39 -25.26
N SER A 312 1.56 -3.75 -26.50
CA SER A 312 1.23 -5.14 -26.89
C SER A 312 2.38 -6.13 -26.71
N CYS A 313 3.63 -5.65 -26.70
CA CYS A 313 4.80 -6.51 -26.56
C CYS A 313 4.98 -6.98 -25.11
N GLU A 314 5.03 -8.30 -24.91
CA GLU A 314 5.11 -8.93 -23.57
C GLU A 314 6.34 -8.50 -22.77
N SER A 315 7.44 -8.17 -23.47
CA SER A 315 8.69 -7.74 -22.85
C SER A 315 8.68 -6.28 -22.37
N PHE A 316 7.67 -5.47 -22.73
CA PHE A 316 7.65 -4.02 -22.47
C PHE A 316 7.89 -3.67 -20.99
N MET A 317 7.16 -4.31 -20.08
CA MET A 317 7.25 -4.02 -18.65
C MET A 317 8.65 -4.33 -18.10
N SER A 318 9.22 -5.47 -18.50
CA SER A 318 10.58 -5.86 -18.11
C SER A 318 11.63 -4.89 -18.68
N ASN A 319 11.52 -4.54 -19.96
CA ASN A 319 12.42 -3.59 -20.62
C ASN A 319 12.38 -2.22 -19.94
N CYS A 320 11.18 -1.73 -19.61
CA CYS A 320 10.99 -0.45 -18.93
C CYS A 320 11.56 -0.48 -17.49
N GLU A 321 11.38 -1.57 -16.74
CA GLU A 321 12.00 -1.71 -15.41
C GLU A 321 13.53 -1.72 -15.47
N GLN A 322 14.11 -2.39 -16.45
CA GLN A 322 15.55 -2.44 -16.67
C GLN A 322 16.10 -1.07 -17.09
N TRP A 323 15.45 -0.41 -18.05
CA TRP A 323 15.79 0.94 -18.49
C TRP A 323 15.72 1.93 -17.32
N LEU A 324 14.63 1.91 -16.55
CA LEU A 324 14.45 2.78 -15.39
C LEU A 324 15.50 2.51 -14.31
N LYS A 325 15.87 1.24 -14.08
CA LYS A 325 16.95 0.88 -13.16
C LYS A 325 18.30 1.43 -13.62
N LYS A 326 18.64 1.33 -14.90
CA LYS A 326 19.86 1.90 -15.48
C LYS A 326 19.90 3.42 -15.31
N LEU A 327 18.81 4.11 -15.66
CA LEU A 327 18.66 5.55 -15.51
C LEU A 327 18.86 6.00 -14.04
N ILE A 328 18.19 5.33 -13.10
CA ILE A 328 18.31 5.65 -11.66
C ILE A 328 19.74 5.47 -11.16
N LEU A 329 20.46 4.45 -11.64
CA LEU A 329 21.84 4.18 -11.23
C LEU A 329 22.80 5.23 -11.80
N GLN A 330 22.63 5.60 -13.08
CA GLN A 330 23.44 6.62 -13.76
C GLN A 330 23.29 8.00 -13.10
N TYR A 331 22.06 8.42 -12.82
CA TYR A 331 21.77 9.75 -12.24
C TYR A 331 21.61 9.75 -10.72
N LYS A 332 22.13 8.73 -10.05
CA LYS A 332 22.02 8.57 -8.59
C LYS A 332 22.63 9.72 -7.79
N TYR A 333 23.61 10.42 -8.36
CA TYR A 333 24.31 11.52 -7.71
C TYR A 333 23.45 12.78 -7.55
N LEU A 334 22.43 12.95 -8.41
CA LEU A 334 21.46 14.06 -8.32
C LEU A 334 20.40 13.84 -7.24
N LEU A 335 20.24 12.61 -6.76
CA LEU A 335 19.22 12.23 -5.80
C LEU A 335 19.69 12.46 -4.35
N PRO A 336 18.78 12.85 -3.43
CA PRO A 336 19.10 12.95 -2.01
C PRO A 336 19.71 11.65 -1.46
N SER A 337 20.79 11.78 -0.70
CA SER A 337 21.53 10.64 -0.15
C SER A 337 20.60 9.64 0.55
N PHE A 338 20.73 8.36 0.18
CA PHE A 338 19.90 7.24 0.69
C PHE A 338 18.41 7.24 0.29
N HIS A 339 17.91 8.24 -0.44
CA HIS A 339 16.50 8.33 -0.88
C HIS A 339 16.36 8.15 -2.40
N VAL A 340 16.74 6.96 -2.86
CA VAL A 340 16.66 6.59 -4.28
C VAL A 340 15.22 6.17 -4.66
N PRO A 341 14.70 6.56 -5.84
CA PRO A 341 13.42 6.09 -6.36
C PRO A 341 13.36 4.56 -6.48
N LYS A 342 12.13 4.03 -6.52
CA LYS A 342 11.91 2.62 -6.87
C LYS A 342 11.99 2.49 -8.39
N ASN A 343 12.47 1.34 -8.85
CA ASN A 343 12.45 0.95 -10.26
C ASN A 343 11.16 0.17 -10.63
N SER A 344 10.26 -0.08 -9.68
CA SER A 344 9.00 -0.76 -9.96
C SER A 344 8.05 0.12 -10.76
N LEU A 345 7.32 -0.47 -11.68
CA LEU A 345 6.31 0.21 -12.49
C LEU A 345 4.92 0.13 -11.87
N ARG A 346 4.03 0.99 -12.34
CA ARG A 346 2.59 0.93 -12.09
C ARG A 346 1.88 1.16 -13.41
N GLU A 347 0.89 0.33 -13.70
CA GLU A 347 0.01 0.58 -14.84
C GLU A 347 -0.79 1.88 -14.63
N ALA A 348 -0.70 2.77 -15.61
CA ALA A 348 -1.45 4.02 -15.64
C ALA A 348 -2.89 3.75 -16.11
N PRO A 349 -3.87 4.50 -15.60
CA PRO A 349 -5.26 4.33 -16.02
C PRO A 349 -5.41 4.53 -17.52
N HIS A 350 -6.03 3.57 -18.19
CA HIS A 350 -6.30 3.57 -19.63
C HIS A 350 -7.78 3.88 -19.91
N GLN A 351 -8.09 4.37 -21.12
CA GLN A 351 -9.47 4.50 -21.58
C GLN A 351 -10.01 3.11 -21.94
N SER A 352 -11.25 2.82 -21.53
CA SER A 352 -11.99 1.62 -21.91
C SER A 352 -12.72 1.80 -23.24
N ILE A 353 -13.09 0.70 -23.90
CA ILE A 353 -13.91 0.69 -25.11
C ILE A 353 -15.21 1.46 -24.87
N LYS A 354 -15.89 1.22 -23.75
CA LYS A 354 -17.09 1.94 -23.28
C LYS A 354 -16.89 3.44 -23.41
N LYS A 355 -15.90 3.98 -22.70
CA LYS A 355 -15.68 5.43 -22.65
C LYS A 355 -15.22 6.01 -23.99
N PHE A 356 -14.68 5.19 -24.89
CA PHE A 356 -14.19 5.66 -26.18
C PHE A 356 -15.27 5.71 -27.26
N LEU A 357 -16.11 4.68 -27.32
CA LEU A 357 -17.15 4.54 -28.34
C LEU A 357 -18.47 5.22 -27.94
N HIS A 358 -18.71 5.45 -26.65
CA HIS A 358 -19.90 6.14 -26.17
C HIS A 358 -20.06 7.52 -26.82
N ASN A 359 -21.17 7.72 -27.55
CA ASN A 359 -21.52 8.98 -28.22
C ASN A 359 -22.94 9.47 -27.86
N PHE A 360 -23.61 8.85 -26.89
CA PHE A 360 -24.97 9.22 -26.48
C PHE A 360 -25.10 10.68 -26.05
N GLN A 361 -24.19 11.17 -25.21
CA GLN A 361 -24.20 12.57 -24.76
C GLN A 361 -24.16 13.57 -25.93
N VAL A 362 -23.42 13.25 -26.99
CA VAL A 362 -23.37 14.08 -28.20
C VAL A 362 -24.72 14.09 -28.91
N TRP A 363 -25.42 12.96 -28.93
CA TRP A 363 -26.75 12.84 -29.53
C TRP A 363 -27.82 13.55 -28.68
N GLU A 364 -27.77 13.42 -27.35
CA GLU A 364 -28.63 14.13 -26.40
C GLU A 364 -28.47 15.66 -26.53
N GLU A 365 -27.24 16.17 -26.58
CA GLU A 365 -26.99 17.60 -26.84
C GLU A 365 -27.53 18.06 -28.20
N THR A 366 -27.54 17.19 -29.22
CA THR A 366 -28.05 17.52 -30.56
C THR A 366 -29.58 17.53 -30.60
N MET A 367 -30.24 16.58 -29.92
CA MET A 367 -31.70 16.48 -29.86
C MET A 367 -32.36 17.59 -29.04
N TRP A 368 -31.67 18.12 -28.02
CA TRP A 368 -32.19 19.18 -27.15
C TRP A 368 -31.93 20.58 -27.73
N ASN A 369 -31.40 20.66 -28.95
CA ASN A 369 -31.30 21.92 -29.67
C ASN A 369 -32.69 22.35 -30.16
N SER A 370 -33.05 23.62 -29.95
CA SER A 370 -34.39 24.17 -30.26
C SER A 370 -34.79 24.07 -31.73
N ASP A 371 -33.82 23.93 -32.63
CA ASP A 371 -34.02 23.80 -34.08
C ASP A 371 -34.07 22.35 -34.56
N PHE A 372 -33.92 21.36 -33.67
CA PHE A 372 -33.88 19.95 -34.04
C PHE A 372 -35.30 19.39 -34.22
N ASN A 373 -35.67 19.05 -35.46
CA ASN A 373 -36.93 18.39 -35.77
C ASN A 373 -36.73 16.88 -35.97
N LEU A 374 -37.20 16.07 -35.03
CA LEU A 374 -37.11 14.60 -35.06
C LEU A 374 -37.77 13.99 -36.31
N GLU A 375 -38.89 14.55 -36.77
CA GLU A 375 -39.63 14.04 -37.93
C GLU A 375 -38.89 14.28 -39.26
N SER A 376 -37.91 15.20 -39.25
CA SER A 376 -37.09 15.53 -40.42
C SER A 376 -35.85 14.62 -40.58
N VAL A 377 -35.53 13.79 -39.58
CA VAL A 377 -34.36 12.92 -39.61
C VAL A 377 -34.77 11.52 -40.08
N PRO A 378 -34.46 11.13 -41.33
CA PRO A 378 -34.80 9.80 -41.81
C PRO A 378 -33.98 8.74 -41.06
N CYS A 379 -34.67 7.72 -40.57
CA CYS A 379 -34.05 6.60 -39.88
C CYS A 379 -33.10 5.82 -40.81
N PRO A 380 -31.79 5.71 -40.50
CA PRO A 380 -30.83 5.02 -41.36
C PRO A 380 -30.94 3.49 -41.30
N CYS A 381 -31.81 2.92 -40.47
CA CYS A 381 -31.89 1.47 -40.20
C CYS A 381 -32.18 0.62 -41.43
N ALA A 382 -32.91 1.16 -42.41
CA ALA A 382 -33.20 0.48 -43.67
C ALA A 382 -31.92 0.07 -44.41
N LYS A 383 -30.82 0.81 -44.27
CA LYS A 383 -29.52 0.52 -44.89
C LYS A 383 -28.89 -0.79 -44.38
N TYR A 384 -29.21 -1.18 -43.16
CA TYR A 384 -28.58 -2.33 -42.49
C TYR A 384 -29.37 -3.64 -42.67
N ARG A 385 -30.56 -3.59 -43.27
CA ARG A 385 -31.48 -4.73 -43.36
C ARG A 385 -30.90 -5.95 -44.08
N ASN A 386 -30.05 -5.72 -45.07
CA ASN A 386 -29.39 -6.79 -45.82
C ASN A 386 -28.06 -7.25 -45.18
N GLN A 387 -27.62 -6.62 -44.09
CA GLN A 387 -26.29 -6.81 -43.49
C GLN A 387 -26.35 -7.34 -42.06
N LEU A 388 -27.49 -7.17 -41.36
CA LEU A 388 -27.71 -7.63 -40.00
C LEU A 388 -28.83 -8.70 -39.97
N PRO A 389 -28.79 -9.66 -39.03
CA PRO A 389 -29.88 -10.60 -38.80
C PRO A 389 -31.19 -9.89 -38.41
N GLU A 390 -32.36 -10.46 -38.77
CA GLU A 390 -33.68 -9.94 -38.38
C GLU A 390 -33.84 -9.81 -36.85
N SER A 391 -33.14 -10.63 -36.06
CA SER A 391 -33.11 -10.53 -34.59
C SER A 391 -32.53 -9.22 -34.05
N CYS A 392 -31.84 -8.46 -34.90
CA CYS A 392 -31.26 -7.16 -34.56
C CYS A 392 -32.25 -6.00 -34.76
N PHE A 393 -33.45 -6.27 -35.29
CA PHE A 393 -34.45 -5.26 -35.59
C PHE A 393 -35.63 -5.34 -34.60
N SER A 394 -36.00 -4.19 -34.05
CA SER A 394 -37.21 -4.01 -33.25
C SER A 394 -38.03 -2.87 -33.85
N SER A 395 -39.26 -3.17 -34.29
CA SER A 395 -40.16 -2.20 -34.97
C SER A 395 -39.51 -1.46 -36.16
N GLY A 396 -38.62 -2.13 -36.90
CA GLY A 396 -37.91 -1.53 -38.04
C GLY A 396 -36.63 -0.77 -37.69
N HIS A 397 -36.27 -0.65 -36.40
CA HIS A 397 -35.05 -0.01 -35.92
C HIS A 397 -34.00 -1.03 -35.47
N VAL A 398 -32.73 -0.72 -35.68
CA VAL A 398 -31.60 -1.54 -35.21
C VAL A 398 -31.44 -1.35 -33.70
N ALA A 399 -31.52 -2.46 -32.97
CA ALA A 399 -31.28 -2.58 -31.53
C ALA A 399 -30.51 -3.88 -31.27
N ALA A 400 -29.18 -3.81 -31.27
CA ALA A 400 -28.33 -5.00 -31.18
C ALA A 400 -27.01 -4.75 -30.46
N GLY A 401 -26.40 -5.83 -29.97
CA GLY A 401 -25.02 -5.86 -29.50
C GLY A 401 -24.01 -5.79 -30.64
N LEU A 402 -22.79 -5.30 -30.35
CA LEU A 402 -21.71 -5.15 -31.32
C LEU A 402 -21.33 -6.46 -32.03
N GLU A 403 -21.47 -7.60 -31.35
CA GLU A 403 -21.20 -8.95 -31.86
C GLU A 403 -21.94 -9.27 -33.17
N HIS A 404 -23.09 -8.65 -33.43
CA HIS A 404 -23.88 -8.89 -34.64
C HIS A 404 -23.40 -8.10 -35.87
N PHE A 405 -22.48 -7.14 -35.70
CA PHE A 405 -21.99 -6.24 -36.75
C PHE A 405 -20.76 -6.81 -37.50
N GLN A 406 -20.58 -8.13 -37.52
CA GLN A 406 -19.39 -8.75 -38.10
C GLN A 406 -19.24 -8.51 -39.61
N SER A 407 -20.34 -8.50 -40.35
CA SER A 407 -20.39 -8.17 -41.79
C SER A 407 -19.94 -6.73 -42.09
N LEU A 408 -20.23 -5.81 -41.16
CA LEU A 408 -19.94 -4.38 -41.25
C LEU A 408 -18.53 -4.01 -40.79
N LEU A 409 -17.89 -4.87 -39.99
CA LEU A 409 -16.59 -4.62 -39.36
C LEU A 409 -15.59 -5.73 -39.66
N PRO A 410 -15.27 -5.99 -40.94
CA PRO A 410 -14.29 -7.00 -41.30
C PRO A 410 -12.94 -6.70 -40.64
N GLY A 411 -12.32 -7.72 -40.03
CA GLY A 411 -11.04 -7.59 -39.33
C GLY A 411 -11.12 -7.05 -37.89
N CYS A 412 -12.29 -6.70 -37.37
CA CYS A 412 -12.46 -6.20 -35.99
C CYS A 412 -12.92 -7.28 -34.99
N ASN A 413 -12.77 -8.57 -35.30
CA ASN A 413 -13.24 -9.70 -34.46
C ASN A 413 -12.84 -9.60 -32.98
N SER A 414 -11.65 -9.07 -32.69
CA SER A 414 -11.15 -8.87 -31.33
C SER A 414 -11.94 -7.84 -30.53
N ILE A 415 -12.55 -6.84 -31.19
CA ILE A 415 -13.46 -5.88 -30.54
C ILE A 415 -14.85 -6.50 -30.38
N LEU A 416 -15.34 -7.20 -31.41
CA LEU A 416 -16.68 -7.81 -31.41
C LEU A 416 -16.86 -8.82 -30.26
N SER A 417 -15.76 -9.46 -29.85
CA SER A 417 -15.73 -10.43 -28.74
C SER A 417 -15.30 -9.83 -27.39
N ALA A 418 -14.92 -8.54 -27.35
CA ALA A 418 -14.41 -7.91 -26.15
C ALA A 418 -15.52 -7.27 -25.29
N SER A 419 -15.37 -7.36 -23.97
CA SER A 419 -16.21 -6.60 -23.05
C SER A 419 -16.01 -5.09 -23.27
N ALA A 420 -17.09 -4.30 -23.17
CA ALA A 420 -17.00 -2.84 -23.24
C ALA A 420 -16.13 -2.23 -22.11
N ALA A 421 -15.93 -2.94 -21.01
CA ALA A 421 -15.01 -2.53 -19.94
C ALA A 421 -13.52 -2.71 -20.31
N SER A 422 -13.22 -3.47 -21.36
CA SER A 422 -11.85 -3.74 -21.79
C SER A 422 -11.12 -2.46 -22.21
N THR A 423 -9.82 -2.44 -22.00
CA THR A 423 -8.93 -1.38 -22.47
C THR A 423 -8.26 -1.79 -23.79
N PHE A 424 -7.89 -0.81 -24.61
CA PHE A 424 -7.25 -1.02 -25.90
C PHE A 424 -5.89 -0.33 -25.98
N PHE A 425 -5.02 -0.74 -26.90
CA PHE A 425 -3.73 -0.08 -27.10
C PHE A 425 -3.91 1.28 -27.79
N PRO A 426 -3.38 2.37 -27.21
CA PRO A 426 -3.60 3.74 -27.70
C PRO A 426 -2.82 4.02 -28.99
N GLY A 427 -3.25 5.01 -29.76
CA GLY A 427 -2.49 5.50 -30.90
C GLY A 427 -1.16 6.17 -30.48
N ARG A 428 -0.17 6.17 -31.39
CA ARG A 428 1.21 6.64 -31.14
C ARG A 428 1.29 7.99 -30.44
N ASN A 429 0.60 9.00 -30.97
CA ASN A 429 0.68 10.36 -30.47
C ASN A 429 0.09 10.47 -29.04
N HIS A 430 -1.05 9.81 -28.80
CA HIS A 430 -1.65 9.76 -27.47
C HIS A 430 -0.75 9.04 -26.47
N TRP A 431 -0.19 7.89 -26.87
CA TRP A 431 0.72 7.12 -26.04
C TRP A 431 1.97 7.91 -25.67
N LEU A 432 2.63 8.53 -26.64
CA LEU A 432 3.84 9.34 -26.42
C LEU A 432 3.54 10.54 -25.52
N ALA A 433 2.47 11.30 -25.80
CA ALA A 433 2.10 12.47 -25.01
C ALA A 433 1.82 12.09 -23.54
N LYS A 434 1.04 11.03 -23.31
CA LYS A 434 0.68 10.58 -21.96
C LYS A 434 1.87 9.94 -21.23
N SER A 435 2.71 9.18 -21.93
CA SER A 435 3.93 8.61 -21.38
C SER A 435 4.93 9.69 -20.97
N ARG A 436 5.09 10.74 -21.80
CA ARG A 436 5.88 11.93 -21.48
C ARG A 436 5.37 12.64 -20.24
N ALA A 437 4.06 12.90 -20.16
CA ALA A 437 3.46 13.53 -18.98
C ALA A 437 3.64 12.72 -17.68
N LEU A 438 3.56 11.39 -17.76
CA LEU A 438 3.82 10.50 -16.62
C LEU A 438 5.30 10.54 -16.20
N PHE A 439 6.22 10.57 -17.17
CA PHE A 439 7.64 10.70 -16.93
C PHE A 439 8.01 12.08 -16.35
N ASP A 440 7.41 13.16 -16.86
CA ASP A 440 7.53 14.52 -16.32
C ASP A 440 7.13 14.59 -14.85
N GLN A 441 5.97 14.00 -14.52
CA GLN A 441 5.50 13.95 -13.14
C GLN A 441 6.48 13.18 -12.25
N TRP A 442 7.06 12.10 -12.77
CA TRP A 442 8.06 11.30 -12.07
C TRP A 442 9.38 12.07 -11.86
N LEU A 443 9.91 12.72 -12.90
CA LEU A 443 11.10 13.58 -12.84
C LEU A 443 10.90 14.72 -11.85
N LYS A 444 9.81 15.49 -11.97
CA LYS A 444 9.45 16.59 -11.06
C LYS A 444 9.33 16.14 -9.61
N ARG A 445 8.77 14.94 -9.38
CA ARG A 445 8.67 14.38 -8.02
C ARG A 445 10.04 14.03 -7.43
N HIS A 446 10.94 13.55 -8.26
CA HIS A 446 12.29 13.13 -7.86
C HIS A 446 13.34 14.23 -8.00
N ARG A 447 12.96 15.41 -8.50
CA ARG A 447 13.83 16.55 -8.79
C ARG A 447 14.97 16.18 -9.74
N LEU A 448 14.67 15.33 -10.71
CA LEU A 448 15.59 15.01 -11.79
C LEU A 448 15.41 16.02 -12.93
N PRO A 449 16.46 16.33 -13.68
CA PRO A 449 16.41 17.34 -14.73
C PRO A 449 15.60 16.86 -15.94
N THR A 450 14.98 17.80 -16.64
CA THR A 450 14.26 17.57 -17.91
C THR A 450 15.21 17.24 -19.06
N THR A 451 16.52 17.43 -18.89
CA THR A 451 17.55 16.98 -19.85
C THR A 451 17.57 15.46 -20.05
N LEU A 452 16.81 14.70 -19.24
CA LEU A 452 16.62 13.25 -19.42
C LEU A 452 15.52 12.89 -20.43
N HIS A 453 14.77 13.85 -20.96
CA HIS A 453 13.73 13.59 -21.97
C HIS A 453 14.25 12.90 -23.22
N PRO A 454 15.37 13.32 -23.85
CA PRO A 454 15.85 12.67 -25.08
C PRO A 454 16.07 11.17 -24.90
N MET A 455 16.69 10.76 -23.78
CA MET A 455 16.90 9.34 -23.46
C MET A 455 15.59 8.55 -23.29
N PHE A 456 14.54 9.20 -22.78
CA PHE A 456 13.22 8.60 -22.66
C PHE A 456 12.50 8.54 -24.00
N GLU A 457 12.64 9.57 -24.82
CA GLU A 457 12.08 9.61 -26.17
C GLU A 457 12.69 8.52 -27.06
N ASP A 458 14.00 8.31 -26.98
CA ASP A 458 14.67 7.24 -27.72
C ASP A 458 14.24 5.84 -27.26
N PHE A 459 14.12 5.63 -25.95
CA PHE A 459 13.52 4.42 -25.41
C PHE A 459 12.07 4.22 -25.91
N CYS A 460 11.27 5.28 -25.93
CA CYS A 460 9.89 5.21 -26.40
C CYS A 460 9.80 4.87 -27.89
N LYS A 461 10.71 5.41 -28.74
CA LYS A 461 10.78 5.05 -30.16
C LYS A 461 11.06 3.57 -30.35
N GLU A 462 12.05 3.03 -29.63
CA GLU A 462 12.41 1.59 -29.69
C GLU A 462 11.24 0.70 -29.25
N GLN A 463 10.60 1.02 -28.12
CA GLN A 463 9.47 0.23 -27.63
C GLN A 463 8.23 0.35 -28.51
N TRP A 464 8.02 1.52 -29.14
CA TRP A 464 6.92 1.71 -30.08
C TRP A 464 7.09 0.85 -31.34
N GLN A 465 8.30 0.74 -31.87
CA GLN A 465 8.55 -0.14 -33.02
C GLN A 465 8.16 -1.59 -32.69
N ARG A 466 8.66 -2.10 -31.56
CA ARG A 466 8.31 -3.46 -31.08
C ARG A 466 6.82 -3.66 -30.84
N HIS A 467 6.10 -2.59 -30.48
CA HIS A 467 4.65 -2.62 -30.31
C HIS A 467 3.93 -2.80 -31.64
N VAL A 468 4.35 -2.06 -32.67
CA VAL A 468 3.79 -2.19 -34.03
C VAL A 468 4.06 -3.60 -34.55
N ASP A 469 5.31 -4.07 -34.47
CA ASP A 469 5.68 -5.42 -34.89
C ASP A 469 4.81 -6.48 -34.17
N ALA A 470 4.58 -6.34 -32.86
CA ALA A 470 3.76 -7.27 -32.10
C ALA A 470 2.26 -7.22 -32.45
N LEU A 471 1.75 -6.06 -32.89
CA LEU A 471 0.36 -5.92 -33.37
C LEU A 471 0.15 -6.56 -34.74
N GLU A 472 1.18 -6.62 -35.59
CA GLU A 472 1.11 -7.31 -36.88
C GLU A 472 1.00 -8.83 -36.70
N HIS A 473 1.69 -9.38 -35.71
CA HIS A 473 1.75 -10.83 -35.46
C HIS A 473 0.62 -11.34 -34.54
N SER A 474 -0.07 -10.45 -33.82
CA SER A 474 -1.15 -10.84 -32.91
C SER A 474 -2.30 -9.85 -32.96
N SER A 475 -3.50 -10.37 -33.27
CA SER A 475 -4.71 -9.55 -33.23
C SER A 475 -5.03 -9.15 -31.79
N ARG A 476 -4.91 -7.84 -31.50
CA ARG A 476 -5.18 -7.25 -30.19
C ARG A 476 -6.07 -6.02 -30.34
N LEU A 477 -6.79 -5.68 -29.27
CA LEU A 477 -7.59 -4.45 -29.18
C LEU A 477 -6.70 -3.23 -29.40
N SER A 478 -6.82 -2.59 -30.56
CA SER A 478 -5.98 -1.47 -30.97
C SER A 478 -6.79 -0.23 -31.31
N TRP A 479 -6.16 0.93 -31.19
CA TRP A 479 -6.72 2.21 -31.60
C TRP A 479 -7.25 2.21 -33.03
N ALA A 480 -6.53 1.60 -33.97
CA ALA A 480 -6.93 1.55 -35.37
C ALA A 480 -8.27 0.84 -35.54
N MET A 481 -8.44 -0.32 -34.89
CA MET A 481 -9.71 -1.06 -34.91
C MET A 481 -10.86 -0.23 -34.31
N LEU A 482 -10.63 0.43 -33.17
CA LEU A 482 -11.68 1.27 -32.57
C LEU A 482 -12.02 2.49 -33.45
N GLN A 483 -11.05 3.05 -34.18
CA GLN A 483 -11.31 4.12 -35.15
C GLN A 483 -12.17 3.62 -36.31
N THR A 484 -11.91 2.41 -36.83
CA THR A 484 -12.76 1.78 -37.85
C THR A 484 -14.19 1.63 -37.35
N VAL A 485 -14.38 1.07 -36.14
CA VAL A 485 -15.71 0.95 -35.51
C VAL A 485 -16.38 2.32 -35.39
N LYS A 486 -15.62 3.32 -34.91
CA LYS A 486 -16.09 4.69 -34.74
C LYS A 486 -16.56 5.29 -36.08
N SER A 487 -15.75 5.19 -37.12
CA SER A 487 -16.04 5.77 -38.44
C SER A 487 -17.21 5.09 -39.16
N THR A 488 -17.35 3.78 -38.97
CA THR A 488 -18.38 2.98 -39.66
C THR A 488 -19.74 3.13 -38.99
N LEU A 489 -19.78 3.18 -37.65
CA LEU A 489 -21.04 3.10 -36.91
C LEU A 489 -21.54 4.44 -36.34
N GLN A 490 -20.67 5.37 -35.93
CA GLN A 490 -21.13 6.60 -35.24
C GLN A 490 -21.85 7.62 -36.13
N LYS A 491 -21.81 7.46 -37.46
CA LYS A 491 -22.55 8.32 -38.38
C LYS A 491 -24.06 8.10 -38.24
N ASP A 492 -24.46 6.83 -38.18
CA ASP A 492 -25.85 6.41 -38.34
C ASP A 492 -26.42 5.77 -37.06
N LEU A 493 -25.57 5.43 -36.07
CA LEU A 493 -25.97 4.75 -34.84
C LEU A 493 -25.46 5.46 -33.57
N VAL A 494 -26.28 5.41 -32.52
CA VAL A 494 -25.99 5.80 -31.14
C VAL A 494 -25.45 4.60 -30.39
N LEU A 495 -24.32 4.77 -29.71
CA LEU A 495 -23.62 3.77 -28.91
C LEU A 495 -23.88 4.04 -27.43
N TYR A 496 -24.71 3.18 -26.84
CA TYR A 496 -25.11 3.27 -25.44
C TYR A 496 -24.53 2.12 -24.59
N ASN A 497 -24.45 2.32 -23.28
CA ASN A 497 -23.74 1.39 -22.38
C ASN A 497 -24.41 1.19 -21.01
N GLU A 498 -25.73 1.17 -20.96
CA GLU A 498 -26.45 0.72 -19.78
C GLU A 498 -27.46 -0.36 -20.15
N VAL A 499 -27.89 -1.12 -19.14
CA VAL A 499 -28.92 -2.13 -19.30
C VAL A 499 -30.15 -1.42 -19.85
N PHE A 500 -30.55 -1.78 -21.07
CA PHE A 500 -31.61 -1.16 -21.88
C PHE A 500 -32.97 -1.00 -21.16
N LEU A 501 -33.13 -1.59 -19.97
CA LEU A 501 -34.37 -1.59 -19.18
C LEU A 501 -34.68 -0.25 -18.49
N GLU A 502 -33.68 0.52 -18.02
CA GLU A 502 -33.93 1.82 -17.38
C GLU A 502 -34.26 2.92 -18.42
N PHE A 503 -33.63 2.86 -19.61
CA PHE A 503 -33.86 3.81 -20.70
C PHE A 503 -35.28 3.71 -21.29
N LEU A 504 -35.84 2.50 -21.44
CA LEU A 504 -37.24 2.36 -21.88
C LEU A 504 -38.24 2.95 -20.88
N GLN A 505 -37.95 2.90 -19.58
CA GLN A 505 -38.79 3.51 -18.55
C GLN A 505 -38.72 5.05 -18.56
N GLU A 506 -37.57 5.64 -18.91
CA GLU A 506 -37.45 7.10 -19.05
C GLU A 506 -38.01 7.62 -20.39
N CYS A 507 -37.86 6.87 -21.49
CA CYS A 507 -38.44 7.23 -22.79
C CYS A 507 -39.95 6.96 -22.92
N GLU A 508 -40.54 6.14 -22.05
CA GLU A 508 -42.00 5.96 -21.96
C GLU A 508 -42.76 7.27 -21.67
N VAL A 509 -42.06 8.30 -21.17
CA VAL A 509 -42.64 9.64 -20.95
C VAL A 509 -42.65 10.48 -22.24
N ALA A 510 -41.85 10.12 -23.26
CA ALA A 510 -41.63 10.96 -24.45
C ALA A 510 -42.26 10.43 -25.77
N THR A 511 -42.47 9.13 -25.96
CA THR A 511 -43.05 8.63 -27.23
C THR A 511 -43.97 7.41 -27.05
N ARG A 512 -45.28 7.64 -27.20
CA ARG A 512 -46.28 6.57 -27.35
C ARG A 512 -46.15 5.91 -28.74
N SER A 513 -45.34 4.85 -28.86
CA SER A 513 -45.53 3.78 -29.88
C SER A 513 -44.45 2.66 -29.91
N VAL A 514 -43.71 2.39 -28.83
CA VAL A 514 -42.79 1.22 -28.79
C VAL A 514 -43.29 0.19 -27.79
N VAL A 515 -44.43 -0.44 -28.10
CA VAL A 515 -44.94 -1.59 -27.35
C VAL A 515 -44.65 -2.85 -28.17
N ASN A 516 -43.92 -3.79 -27.55
CA ASN A 516 -43.52 -5.13 -28.01
C ASN A 516 -42.06 -5.27 -28.47
N ALA A 517 -41.11 -5.15 -27.54
CA ALA A 517 -39.78 -5.74 -27.69
C ALA A 517 -39.69 -7.03 -26.84
N PRO A 518 -39.57 -8.23 -27.43
CA PRO A 518 -39.42 -9.46 -26.66
C PRO A 518 -37.99 -9.59 -26.11
N ALA A 519 -37.90 -9.90 -24.82
CA ALA A 519 -36.79 -10.55 -24.12
C ALA A 519 -35.35 -10.16 -24.52
N MET A 520 -34.93 -8.91 -24.28
CA MET A 520 -33.51 -8.50 -24.28
C MET A 520 -32.82 -8.66 -22.90
N ALA A 521 -33.45 -9.38 -21.97
CA ALA A 521 -32.99 -9.56 -20.58
C ALA A 521 -31.69 -10.39 -20.42
N SER A 522 -31.03 -10.77 -21.52
CA SER A 522 -29.91 -11.72 -21.50
C SER A 522 -28.55 -11.18 -21.98
N TYR A 523 -28.39 -9.88 -22.25
CA TYR A 523 -27.10 -9.32 -22.69
C TYR A 523 -26.39 -8.59 -21.55
N PRO A 524 -25.46 -9.24 -20.81
CA PRO A 524 -25.00 -8.66 -19.56
C PRO A 524 -23.99 -7.54 -19.76
N HIS A 525 -23.32 -7.39 -20.92
CA HIS A 525 -22.13 -6.51 -21.04
C HIS A 525 -21.85 -5.90 -22.44
N SER A 526 -22.84 -5.77 -23.32
CA SER A 526 -22.65 -5.34 -24.73
C SER A 526 -22.89 -3.84 -24.95
N LEU A 527 -22.14 -3.21 -25.87
CA LEU A 527 -22.49 -1.90 -26.44
C LEU A 527 -23.80 -2.05 -27.20
N VAL A 528 -24.81 -1.25 -26.87
CA VAL A 528 -26.10 -1.27 -27.55
C VAL A 528 -26.13 -0.19 -28.62
N PHE A 529 -26.45 -0.60 -29.85
CA PHE A 529 -26.67 0.31 -30.96
C PHE A 529 -28.14 0.69 -31.01
N ILE A 530 -28.44 1.99 -31.02
CA ILE A 530 -29.79 2.51 -31.30
C ILE A 530 -29.68 3.38 -32.54
N SER A 531 -30.61 3.24 -33.48
CA SER A 531 -30.75 4.22 -34.58
C SER A 531 -30.70 5.65 -34.05
N LYS A 532 -30.01 6.54 -34.77
CA LYS A 532 -30.28 7.97 -34.60
C LYS A 532 -31.72 8.30 -34.95
#